data_AF-A0A9D7K6R2-F1
#
_entry.id   AF-A0A9D7K6R2-F1
#
_cell.length_a   1.000
_cell.length_b   1.000
_cell.length_c   1.000
_cell.angle_alpha   90.00
_cell.angle_beta   90.00
_cell.angle_gamma   90.00
#
_symmetry.space_group_name_H-M   'P 1'
#
loop_
_entity.id
_entity.type
_entity.pdbx_description
1 polymer ?
#
loop_
_entity_poly.entity_id
_entity_poly.type
_entity_poly.pdbx_seq_one_letter_code
_entity_poly.pdbx_strand_id
1 'polypeptide(L)'
;MASKLKNYYYFQKENFELTVITARTINVNIYGEVFTNGTFNISAINTAFNALIASGGPTNLGSVRKIQVTRPGQKPKNLDVYLYLNNPSITQDFYLNENDFIFVPIAEKLVTISGEVNRPYKYELINNENLNDLLKFAGGLTVNALKSNIKIKRIEDDSVRIIDLNLTQLEKIG
;
A
#
# COMPACT_ATOMS: atom_id res chain seq x y z
N MET A 1 -1.57 41.48 -3.34
CA MET A 1 -0.20 41.80 -3.83
C MET A 1 -0.17 42.81 -4.98
N ALA A 2 -1.21 42.91 -5.83
CA ALA A 2 -1.30 43.89 -6.93
C ALA A 2 -1.18 45.37 -6.50
N SER A 3 -1.56 45.71 -5.27
CA SER A 3 -1.57 47.11 -4.80
C SER A 3 -0.19 47.70 -4.50
N LYS A 4 0.88 46.90 -4.39
CA LYS A 4 2.25 47.39 -4.05
C LYS A 4 3.16 47.63 -5.26
N LEU A 5 2.74 47.25 -6.46
CA LEU A 5 3.58 47.32 -7.67
C LEU A 5 3.24 48.49 -8.62
N LYS A 6 2.21 49.28 -8.29
CA LYS A 6 1.67 50.34 -9.17
C LYS A 6 2.58 51.57 -9.31
N ASN A 7 3.52 51.77 -8.39
CA ASN A 7 4.32 53.00 -8.33
C ASN A 7 5.66 52.93 -9.09
N TYR A 8 6.04 51.77 -9.62
CA TYR A 8 7.31 51.59 -10.34
C TYR A 8 7.15 51.02 -11.76
N TYR A 9 5.93 50.65 -12.18
CA TYR A 9 5.67 50.07 -13.49
C TYR A 9 4.39 50.67 -14.10
N TYR A 10 4.54 51.35 -15.25
CA TYR A 10 3.42 51.73 -16.11
C TYR A 10 2.97 50.50 -16.90
N PHE A 11 1.82 49.93 -16.53
CA PHE A 11 1.26 48.78 -17.23
C PHE A 11 0.30 49.25 -18.34
N GLN A 12 0.60 48.90 -19.60
CA GLN A 12 -0.36 49.05 -20.70
C GLN A 12 -1.48 48.01 -20.58
N LYS A 13 -2.70 48.41 -20.96
CA LYS A 13 -3.96 47.76 -20.57
C LYS A 13 -4.24 46.41 -21.24
N GLU A 14 -3.35 45.85 -22.06
CA GLU A 14 -3.82 44.87 -23.05
C GLU A 14 -3.31 43.44 -22.96
N ASN A 15 -2.38 43.03 -22.09
CA ASN A 15 -2.17 41.60 -21.85
C ASN A 15 -1.61 41.32 -20.44
N PHE A 16 -2.41 40.66 -19.60
CA PHE A 16 -1.94 40.05 -18.36
C PHE A 16 -2.32 38.57 -18.37
N GLU A 17 -1.33 37.67 -18.29
CA GLU A 17 -1.56 36.28 -17.92
C GLU A 17 -0.85 36.02 -16.59
N LEU A 18 -1.62 35.60 -15.58
CA LEU A 18 -1.13 35.18 -14.28
C LEU A 18 -1.64 33.77 -14.02
N THR A 19 -0.78 32.78 -14.19
CA THR A 19 -1.13 31.36 -14.00
C THR A 19 -0.37 30.81 -12.80
N VAL A 20 -1.00 30.83 -11.63
CA VAL A 20 -0.51 30.09 -10.44
C VAL A 20 -1.38 28.85 -10.29
N ILE A 21 -0.91 27.72 -10.81
CA ILE A 21 -1.55 26.41 -10.64
C ILE A 21 -0.70 25.62 -9.65
N THR A 22 -0.74 26.02 -8.37
CA THR A 22 -0.22 25.14 -7.31
C THR A 22 -1.36 24.25 -6.86
N ALA A 23 -1.13 22.94 -6.81
CA ALA A 23 -2.09 22.03 -6.21
C ALA A 23 -2.37 22.47 -4.76
N ARG A 24 -3.65 22.53 -4.39
CA ARG A 24 -4.05 22.89 -3.02
C ARG A 24 -3.47 21.87 -2.03
N THR A 25 -3.10 22.32 -0.84
CA THR A 25 -2.78 21.44 0.28
C THR A 25 -4.08 20.96 0.93
N ILE A 26 -4.09 19.71 1.36
CA ILE A 26 -5.20 19.09 2.09
C ILE A 26 -4.72 18.47 3.39
N ASN A 27 -5.60 18.44 4.38
CA ASN A 27 -5.41 17.69 5.62
C ASN A 27 -5.92 16.27 5.47
N VAL A 28 -5.09 15.29 5.84
CA VAL A 28 -5.45 13.86 5.84
C VAL A 28 -5.06 13.26 7.18
N ASN A 29 -5.96 12.51 7.79
CA ASN A 29 -5.73 11.88 9.09
C ASN A 29 -5.31 10.43 8.91
N ILE A 30 -4.11 10.07 9.35
CA ILE A 30 -3.56 8.71 9.24
C ILE A 30 -3.43 8.12 10.64
N TYR A 31 -4.00 6.94 10.86
CA TYR A 31 -3.97 6.29 12.18
C TYR A 31 -3.93 4.76 12.10
N GLY A 32 -3.56 4.14 13.22
CA GLY A 32 -3.46 2.68 13.40
C GLY A 32 -2.02 2.21 13.42
N GLU A 33 -1.76 1.08 12.77
CA GLU A 33 -0.44 0.44 12.71
C GLU A 33 0.46 1.07 11.65
N VAL A 34 0.79 2.35 11.83
CA VAL A 34 1.78 3.10 11.06
C VAL A 34 2.89 3.64 11.95
N PHE A 35 4.05 3.95 11.39
CA PHE A 35 5.17 4.52 12.15
C PHE A 35 4.86 5.89 12.74
N THR A 36 4.21 6.77 11.97
CA THR A 36 3.83 8.12 12.40
C THR A 36 2.34 8.32 12.23
N ASN A 37 1.62 8.41 13.35
CA ASN A 37 0.18 8.68 13.38
C ASN A 37 -0.09 10.19 13.48
N GLY A 38 -1.21 10.65 12.93
CA GLY A 38 -1.69 12.02 13.07
C GLY A 38 -2.20 12.64 11.78
N THR A 39 -2.28 13.98 11.77
CA THR A 39 -2.73 14.75 10.62
C THR A 39 -1.54 15.14 9.74
N PHE A 40 -1.65 14.89 8.44
CA PHE A 40 -0.65 15.20 7.44
C PHE A 40 -1.18 16.26 6.48
N ASN A 41 -0.33 17.26 6.19
CA ASN A 41 -0.57 18.27 5.17
C ASN A 41 0.07 17.80 3.87
N ILE A 42 -0.74 17.42 2.88
CA ILE A 42 -0.26 16.87 1.60
C ILE A 42 -0.90 17.57 0.42
N SER A 43 -0.28 17.49 -0.75
CA SER A 43 -0.87 18.01 -1.99
C SER A 43 -2.11 17.20 -2.39
N ALA A 44 -3.16 17.86 -2.89
CA ALA A 44 -4.40 17.20 -3.34
C ALA A 44 -4.24 16.31 -4.58
N ILE A 45 -3.09 16.32 -5.25
CA ILE A 45 -2.77 15.39 -6.33
C ILE A 45 -2.19 14.06 -5.81
N ASN A 46 -1.94 13.94 -4.51
CA ASN A 46 -1.40 12.72 -3.91
C ASN A 46 -2.51 11.70 -3.64
N THR A 47 -2.12 10.42 -3.67
CA THR A 47 -2.99 9.31 -3.33
C THR A 47 -2.80 8.86 -1.88
N ALA A 48 -3.70 8.01 -1.39
CA ALA A 48 -3.59 7.30 -0.11
C ALA A 48 -2.25 6.58 0.05
N PHE A 49 -1.70 6.03 -1.04
CA PHE A 49 -0.39 5.37 -1.00
C PHE A 49 0.75 6.37 -0.75
N ASN A 50 0.72 7.56 -1.37
CA ASN A 50 1.71 8.60 -1.11
C ASN A 50 1.63 9.10 0.35
N ALA A 51 0.41 9.28 0.87
CA ALA A 51 0.20 9.68 2.25
C ALA A 51 0.69 8.61 3.23
N LEU A 52 0.46 7.33 2.92
CA LEU A 52 0.97 6.21 3.71
C LEU A 52 2.51 6.20 3.73
N ILE A 53 3.17 6.44 2.60
CA ILE A 53 4.64 6.61 2.57
C ILE A 53 5.08 7.78 3.45
N ALA A 54 4.37 8.91 3.41
CA ALA A 54 4.68 10.08 4.25
C ALA A 54 4.54 9.78 5.75
N SER A 55 3.68 8.84 6.14
CA SER A 55 3.57 8.34 7.53
C SER A 55 4.67 7.37 7.95
N GLY A 56 5.59 7.01 7.04
CA GLY A 56 6.61 5.98 7.23
C GLY A 56 6.16 4.57 6.82
N GLY A 57 4.92 4.42 6.36
CA GLY A 57 4.32 3.14 5.99
C GLY A 57 3.75 2.36 7.18
N PRO A 58 3.12 1.20 6.90
CA PRO A 58 2.66 0.28 7.95
C PRO A 58 3.82 -0.25 8.79
N THR A 59 3.58 -0.50 10.08
CA THR A 59 4.54 -1.19 10.96
C THR A 59 4.61 -2.68 10.60
N ASN A 60 5.48 -3.44 11.28
CA ASN A 60 5.54 -4.91 11.15
C ASN A 60 4.26 -5.64 11.62
N LEU A 61 3.35 -4.93 12.30
CA LEU A 61 2.05 -5.43 12.72
C LEU A 61 0.92 -4.90 11.84
N GLY A 62 1.17 -3.87 11.04
CA GLY A 62 0.17 -3.23 10.19
C GLY A 62 -0.15 -4.03 8.93
N SER A 63 -1.43 -4.02 8.58
CA SER A 63 -1.90 -4.58 7.32
C SER A 63 -1.37 -3.76 6.15
N VAL A 64 -0.87 -4.45 5.14
CA VAL A 64 -0.52 -3.86 3.84
C VAL A 64 -1.64 -4.07 2.81
N ARG A 65 -2.72 -4.76 3.18
CA ARG A 65 -3.76 -5.21 2.24
C ARG A 65 -5.17 -4.75 2.58
N LYS A 66 -5.44 -4.51 3.85
CA LYS A 66 -6.73 -4.05 4.36
C LYS A 66 -6.69 -2.60 4.85
N ILE A 67 -5.82 -1.78 4.25
CA ILE A 67 -5.72 -0.36 4.58
C ILE A 67 -7.01 0.33 4.14
N GLN A 68 -7.68 1.03 5.04
CA GLN A 68 -8.97 1.64 4.77
C GLN A 68 -8.80 3.12 4.49
N VAL A 69 -9.30 3.57 3.35
CA VAL A 69 -9.38 4.98 2.98
C VAL A 69 -10.84 5.39 3.05
N THR A 70 -11.15 6.35 3.92
CA THR A 70 -12.52 6.76 4.21
C THR A 70 -12.66 8.25 4.00
N ARG A 71 -13.61 8.61 3.13
CA ARG A 71 -14.08 9.97 2.97
C ARG A 71 -15.34 10.17 3.81
N PRO A 72 -15.48 11.26 4.57
CA PRO A 72 -16.69 11.53 5.33
C PRO A 72 -17.95 11.42 4.46
N GLY A 73 -18.92 10.63 4.92
CA GLY A 73 -20.18 10.37 4.21
C GLY A 73 -20.10 9.33 3.07
N GLN A 74 -18.93 8.72 2.83
CA GLN A 74 -18.77 7.64 1.84
C GLN A 74 -18.40 6.33 2.52
N LYS A 75 -18.63 5.21 1.82
CA LYS A 75 -18.17 3.90 2.28
C LYS A 75 -16.64 3.83 2.22
N PRO A 76 -15.99 3.19 3.20
CA PRO A 76 -14.55 2.94 3.15
C PRO A 76 -14.15 2.16 1.89
N LYS A 77 -13.00 2.52 1.31
CA LYS A 77 -12.34 1.77 0.24
C LYS A 77 -11.11 1.07 0.80
N ASN A 78 -10.83 -0.14 0.34
CA ASN A 78 -9.64 -0.87 0.74
C ASN A 78 -8.50 -0.64 -0.26
N LEU A 79 -7.41 -0.07 0.22
CA LEU A 79 -6.13 0.00 -0.48
C LEU A 79 -5.33 -1.28 -0.20
N ASP A 80 -5.13 -2.09 -1.23
CA ASP A 80 -4.21 -3.22 -1.19
C ASP A 80 -2.88 -2.82 -1.84
N VAL A 81 -1.81 -2.75 -1.05
CA VAL A 81 -0.47 -2.36 -1.52
C VAL A 81 0.06 -3.34 -2.57
N TYR A 82 -0.25 -4.64 -2.47
CA TYR A 82 0.21 -5.61 -3.47
C TYR A 82 -0.45 -5.38 -4.82
N LEU A 83 -1.75 -5.08 -4.83
CA LEU A 83 -2.46 -4.72 -6.05
C LEU A 83 -1.94 -3.38 -6.61
N TYR A 84 -1.70 -2.40 -5.74
CA TYR A 84 -1.22 -1.08 -6.13
C TYR A 84 0.15 -1.13 -6.82
N LEU A 85 1.08 -1.91 -6.27
CA LEU A 85 2.42 -2.05 -6.84
C LEU A 85 2.44 -2.79 -8.17
N ASN A 86 1.47 -3.69 -8.41
CA ASN A 86 1.39 -4.50 -9.62
C ASN A 86 0.50 -3.90 -10.71
N ASN A 87 -0.43 -2.99 -10.37
CA ASN A 87 -1.36 -2.39 -11.31
C ASN A 87 -1.46 -0.86 -11.10
N PRO A 88 -0.69 -0.07 -11.86
CA PRO A 88 -0.74 1.39 -11.77
C PRO A 88 -2.12 2.00 -12.05
N SER A 89 -3.01 1.30 -12.75
CA SER A 89 -4.35 1.82 -13.10
C SER A 89 -5.25 2.03 -11.88
N ILE A 90 -5.01 1.32 -10.76
CA ILE A 90 -5.84 1.46 -9.56
C ILE A 90 -5.55 2.76 -8.79
N THR A 91 -4.49 3.48 -9.15
CA THR A 91 -4.11 4.77 -8.53
C THR A 91 -5.24 5.80 -8.54
N GLN A 92 -6.08 5.77 -9.59
CA GLN A 92 -7.17 6.73 -9.78
C GLN A 92 -8.25 6.65 -8.69
N ASP A 93 -8.40 5.49 -8.04
CA ASP A 93 -9.45 5.29 -7.03
C ASP A 93 -9.11 5.86 -5.65
N PHE A 94 -7.83 6.21 -5.43
CA PHE A 94 -7.27 6.55 -4.12
C PHE A 94 -6.73 7.97 -4.01
N TYR A 95 -7.10 8.87 -4.92
CA TYR A 95 -6.85 10.31 -4.71
C TYR A 95 -7.54 10.81 -3.45
N LEU A 96 -6.80 11.61 -2.68
CA LEU A 96 -7.24 12.10 -1.39
C LEU A 96 -7.93 13.47 -1.50
N ASN A 97 -8.89 13.67 -0.61
CA ASN A 97 -9.56 14.94 -0.39
C ASN A 97 -9.32 15.45 1.03
N GLU A 98 -9.69 16.71 1.23
CA GLU A 98 -9.70 17.35 2.54
C GLU A 98 -10.47 16.49 3.55
N ASN A 99 -9.84 16.25 4.69
CA ASN A 99 -10.34 15.47 5.81
C ASN A 99 -10.62 13.98 5.51
N ASP A 100 -10.00 13.41 4.47
CA ASP A 100 -9.99 11.96 4.30
C ASP A 100 -9.21 11.29 5.47
N PHE A 101 -9.63 10.08 5.81
CA PHE A 101 -9.03 9.25 6.85
C PHE A 101 -8.36 8.02 6.22
N ILE A 102 -7.16 7.70 6.66
CA ILE A 102 -6.43 6.47 6.32
C ILE A 102 -6.23 5.68 7.61
N PHE A 103 -6.84 4.52 7.67
CA PHE A 103 -6.72 3.60 8.80
C PHE A 103 -5.94 2.37 8.39
N VAL A 104 -4.88 2.06 9.14
CA VAL A 104 -4.09 0.84 8.96
C VAL A 104 -4.42 -0.12 10.11
N PRO A 105 -5.23 -1.17 9.87
CA PRO A 105 -5.52 -2.15 10.92
C PRO A 105 -4.33 -3.08 11.17
N ILE A 106 -4.41 -3.87 12.24
CA ILE A 106 -3.48 -4.98 12.49
C ILE A 106 -3.65 -6.03 11.38
N ALA A 107 -2.55 -6.57 10.86
CA ALA A 107 -2.55 -7.66 9.90
C ALA A 107 -3.05 -8.97 10.55
N GLU A 108 -3.98 -9.65 9.89
CA GLU A 108 -4.62 -10.83 10.47
C GLU A 108 -3.84 -12.14 10.20
N LYS A 109 -3.41 -12.35 8.95
CA LYS A 109 -2.82 -13.62 8.51
C LYS A 109 -1.44 -13.37 7.92
N LEU A 110 -0.44 -13.44 8.78
CA LEU A 110 0.97 -13.29 8.42
C LEU A 110 1.63 -14.65 8.19
N VAL A 111 2.27 -14.82 7.05
CA VAL A 111 3.02 -16.03 6.70
C VAL A 111 4.46 -15.63 6.41
N THR A 112 5.40 -16.31 7.07
CA THR A 112 6.84 -16.12 6.81
C THR A 112 7.29 -17.16 5.81
N ILE A 113 7.99 -16.72 4.77
CA ILE A 113 8.62 -17.58 3.78
C ILE A 113 10.12 -17.35 3.78
N SER A 114 10.88 -18.44 3.76
CA SER A 114 12.34 -18.44 3.87
C SER A 114 12.95 -19.56 3.03
N GLY A 115 14.26 -19.50 2.78
CA GLY A 115 14.99 -20.46 1.95
C GLY A 115 15.14 -19.98 0.52
N GLU A 116 15.08 -20.90 -0.44
CA GLU A 116 15.32 -20.67 -1.87
C GLU A 116 14.13 -20.00 -2.60
N VAL A 117 13.78 -18.80 -2.13
CA VAL A 117 12.80 -17.88 -2.75
C VAL A 117 13.48 -16.55 -3.06
N ASN A 118 13.02 -15.85 -4.10
CA ASN A 118 13.68 -14.61 -4.54
C ASN A 118 13.59 -13.48 -3.52
N ARG A 119 12.52 -13.43 -2.72
CA ARG A 119 12.31 -12.43 -1.67
C ARG A 119 11.85 -13.10 -0.38
N PRO A 120 12.78 -13.64 0.44
CA PRO A 120 12.46 -14.18 1.76
C PRO A 120 11.96 -13.06 2.68
N TYR A 121 10.72 -13.16 3.14
CA TYR A 121 10.13 -12.15 4.02
C TYR A 121 8.85 -12.65 4.73
N LYS A 122 8.21 -11.75 5.47
CA LYS A 122 6.87 -11.94 6.03
C LYS A 122 5.82 -11.29 5.13
N TYR A 123 4.82 -12.05 4.74
CA TYR A 123 3.76 -11.61 3.83
C TYR A 123 2.40 -11.73 4.50
N GLU A 124 1.55 -10.74 4.27
CA GLU A 124 0.12 -10.82 4.61
C GLU A 124 -0.66 -11.53 3.50
N LEU A 125 -1.42 -12.56 3.87
CA LEU A 125 -2.37 -13.25 2.99
C LEU A 125 -3.81 -12.90 3.38
N ILE A 126 -4.70 -12.90 2.39
CA ILE A 126 -6.14 -12.80 2.64
C ILE A 126 -6.84 -14.16 2.57
N ASN A 127 -8.11 -14.19 2.98
CA ASN A 127 -8.95 -15.38 2.85
C ASN A 127 -9.05 -15.71 1.35
N ASN A 128 -8.76 -16.97 0.99
CA ASN A 128 -8.68 -17.54 -0.37
C ASN A 128 -7.31 -17.56 -1.04
N GLU A 129 -6.26 -17.04 -0.40
CA GLU A 129 -4.90 -17.16 -0.94
C GLU A 129 -4.15 -18.37 -0.38
N ASN A 130 -3.32 -18.94 -1.23
CA ASN A 130 -2.61 -20.19 -0.99
C ASN A 130 -1.09 -20.04 -1.20
N LEU A 131 -0.38 -21.17 -1.18
CA LEU A 131 1.07 -21.23 -1.35
C LEU A 131 1.54 -20.62 -2.68
N ASN A 132 0.79 -20.82 -3.78
CA ASN A 132 1.17 -20.27 -5.08
C ASN A 132 1.10 -18.74 -5.08
N ASP A 133 0.11 -18.15 -4.39
CA ASP A 133 -0.01 -16.70 -4.25
C ASP A 133 1.14 -16.15 -3.41
N LEU A 134 1.46 -16.82 -2.29
CA LEU A 134 2.62 -16.49 -1.46
C LEU A 134 3.93 -16.55 -2.27
N LEU A 135 4.12 -17.59 -3.08
CA LEU A 135 5.29 -17.70 -3.95
C LEU A 135 5.35 -16.57 -4.98
N LYS A 136 4.22 -16.18 -5.58
CA LYS A 136 4.15 -15.02 -6.48
C LYS A 136 4.57 -13.73 -5.76
N PHE A 137 4.08 -13.49 -4.55
CA PHE A 137 4.46 -12.32 -3.75
C PHE A 137 5.94 -12.34 -3.35
N ALA A 138 6.50 -13.53 -3.12
CA ALA A 138 7.93 -13.75 -2.88
C ALA A 138 8.80 -13.67 -4.15
N GLY A 139 8.20 -13.39 -5.32
CA GLY A 139 8.90 -13.31 -6.60
C GLY A 139 9.29 -14.67 -7.19
N GLY A 140 8.70 -15.76 -6.71
CA GLY A 140 8.98 -17.12 -7.13
C GLY A 140 10.15 -17.77 -6.39
N LEU A 141 10.42 -19.01 -6.76
CA LEU A 141 11.58 -19.77 -6.29
C LEU A 141 12.86 -19.28 -6.99
N THR A 142 14.01 -19.45 -6.32
CA THR A 142 15.31 -19.28 -6.98
C THR A 142 15.58 -20.48 -7.91
N VAL A 143 16.60 -20.36 -8.77
CA VAL A 143 17.02 -21.45 -9.68
C VAL A 143 17.57 -22.68 -8.95
N ASN A 144 18.01 -22.53 -7.70
CA ASN A 144 18.58 -23.60 -6.89
C ASN A 144 17.54 -24.30 -6.00
N ALA A 145 16.28 -23.86 -6.07
CA ALA A 145 15.23 -24.39 -5.21
C ALA A 145 14.87 -25.84 -5.56
N LEU A 146 14.93 -26.72 -4.56
CA LEU A 146 14.40 -28.08 -4.67
C LEU A 146 12.88 -28.05 -4.51
N LYS A 147 12.16 -28.07 -5.64
CA LYS A 147 10.68 -28.07 -5.69
C LYS A 147 10.02 -29.22 -4.91
N SER A 148 10.74 -30.31 -4.65
CA SER A 148 10.25 -31.47 -3.92
C SER A 148 10.32 -31.36 -2.39
N ASN A 149 10.96 -30.32 -1.85
CA ASN A 149 11.23 -30.19 -0.41
C ASN A 149 10.70 -28.88 0.15
N ILE A 150 9.38 -28.69 0.08
CA ILE A 150 8.72 -27.57 0.75
C ILE A 150 8.09 -28.05 2.05
N LYS A 151 8.37 -27.34 3.14
CA LYS A 151 7.81 -27.63 4.45
C LYS A 151 6.91 -26.47 4.86
N ILE A 152 5.63 -26.76 5.11
CA ILE A 152 4.72 -25.82 5.74
C ILE A 152 4.65 -26.18 7.22
N LYS A 153 5.08 -25.26 8.07
CA LYS A 153 4.87 -25.33 9.52
C LYS A 153 3.65 -24.48 9.87
N ARG A 154 2.65 -25.09 10.47
CA ARG A 154 1.44 -24.42 10.96
C ARG A 154 1.19 -24.77 12.43
N ILE A 155 0.64 -23.83 13.17
CA ILE A 155 0.15 -24.07 14.53
C ILE A 155 -1.37 -24.18 14.41
N GLU A 156 -1.92 -25.35 14.76
CA GLU A 156 -3.37 -25.64 14.78
C GLU A 156 -3.68 -26.34 16.11
N ASP A 157 -4.72 -25.89 16.83
CA ASP A 157 -5.17 -26.49 18.09
C ASP A 157 -4.05 -26.74 19.11
N ASP A 158 -3.19 -25.73 19.30
CA ASP A 158 -2.00 -25.78 20.19
C ASP A 158 -0.95 -26.85 19.82
N SER A 159 -1.02 -27.37 18.58
CA SER A 159 -0.09 -28.35 18.04
C SER A 159 0.64 -27.82 16.80
N VAL A 160 1.91 -28.22 16.63
CA VAL A 160 2.68 -27.91 15.42
C VAL A 160 2.44 -28.99 14.38
N ARG A 161 1.80 -28.62 13.28
CA ARG A 161 1.66 -29.46 12.09
C ARG A 161 2.73 -29.11 11.08
N ILE A 162 3.48 -30.12 10.63
CA ILE A 162 4.43 -30.02 9.52
C ILE A 162 3.82 -30.74 8.32
N ILE A 163 3.73 -30.04 7.20
CA ILE A 163 3.24 -30.59 5.94
C ILE A 163 4.39 -30.52 4.94
N ASP A 164 4.86 -31.68 4.49
CA ASP A 164 5.82 -31.78 3.40
C ASP A 164 5.07 -31.74 2.06
N LEU A 165 5.48 -30.85 1.17
CA LEU A 165 4.87 -30.64 -0.14
C LEU A 165 5.90 -30.80 -1.25
N ASN A 166 5.44 -31.41 -2.34
CA ASN A 166 6.18 -31.51 -3.59
C ASN A 166 5.47 -30.66 -4.66
N LEU A 167 6.03 -29.49 -4.99
CA LEU A 167 5.45 -28.58 -6.00
C LEU A 167 5.36 -29.21 -7.39
N THR A 168 6.27 -30.15 -7.73
CA THR A 168 6.23 -30.83 -9.03
C THR A 168 4.95 -31.65 -9.23
N GLN A 169 4.28 -32.03 -8.14
CA GLN A 169 2.99 -32.72 -8.19
C GLN A 169 1.81 -31.74 -8.33
N LEU A 170 1.95 -30.52 -7.80
CA LEU A 170 0.93 -29.47 -7.89
C LEU A 170 0.90 -28.80 -9.27
N GLU A 171 2.04 -28.66 -9.93
CA GLU A 171 2.17 -28.11 -11.30
C GLU A 171 1.54 -29.01 -12.38
N LYS A 172 1.25 -30.29 -12.09
CA LYS A 172 0.65 -31.25 -13.05
C LYS A 172 -0.88 -31.31 -13.02
N ILE A 173 -1.52 -30.61 -12.08
CA ILE A 173 -2.97 -30.69 -11.81
C ILE A 173 -3.69 -29.40 -12.23
N GLY A 174 -2.96 -28.36 -12.64
CA GLY A 174 -3.48 -27.13 -13.25
C GLY A 174 -3.14 -27.06 -14.73
#